data_AF-A0A1R3RGI3-F1
#
_entry.id   AF-A0A1R3RGI3-F1
#
_cell.length_a   1.000
_cell.length_b   1.000
_cell.length_c   1.000
_cell.angle_alpha   90.00
_cell.angle_beta   90.00
_cell.angle_gamma   90.00
#
_symmetry.space_group_name_H-M   'P 1'
#
loop_
_entity.id
_entity.type
_entity.pdbx_description
1 polymer ?
#
loop_
_entity_poly.entity_id
_entity_poly.type
_entity_poly.pdbx_seq_one_letter_code
_entity_poly.pdbx_strand_id
1 'polypeptide(L)'
;MIPSHDIDRVLGYALPHIQQHVHRQRQEQRRRTPFVLALTGLQGSGKTTWTTELVRLLNDKYNLRTINVSLDDFYLPHDGLVRVREDNADNKLLQMRGQPGTHDTVLAREFLDSLSQPADNDGRSEVLIPAFDKSQFHGEGDRVPRENWERVHVSPTAGIDVLVLEGWCVGFQPLDETTIERKWREARQNQSAGDENTRLSTRTLRDHPLSSHLQINENLKTYCDLFLGPRHLDFVLHLDTDDLANVYRWRLQQEHALHRTKKKGMTDEEVLAFVKGYMPAYELYLDSVRAGIFNSLSAEEQARKGQLRVILDRERRIVDLVVYT
;
A
#
# COMPACT_ATOMS: atom_id res chain seq x y z
N MET A 1 17.52 8.81 -7.03
CA MET A 1 17.37 8.23 -5.67
C MET A 1 16.92 9.36 -4.77
N ILE A 2 15.93 9.11 -3.91
CA ILE A 2 15.37 10.15 -3.04
C ILE A 2 16.37 10.39 -1.90
N PRO A 3 16.83 11.64 -1.68
CA PRO A 3 17.80 11.91 -0.62
C PRO A 3 17.25 11.55 0.78
N SER A 4 18.09 10.93 1.61
CA SER A 4 17.73 10.57 3.00
C SER A 4 17.25 11.78 3.82
N HIS A 5 17.86 12.97 3.62
CA HIS A 5 17.44 14.18 4.32
C HIS A 5 16.02 14.65 3.96
N ASP A 6 15.54 14.35 2.75
CA ASP A 6 14.17 14.65 2.35
C ASP A 6 13.17 13.74 3.08
N ILE A 7 13.53 12.46 3.26
CA ILE A 7 12.72 11.48 3.98
C ILE A 7 12.67 11.83 5.48
N ASP A 8 13.79 12.24 6.08
CA ASP A 8 13.85 12.73 7.47
C ASP A 8 12.99 13.98 7.67
N ARG A 9 13.04 14.94 6.72
CA ARG A 9 12.17 16.12 6.73
C ARG A 9 10.68 15.73 6.70
N VAL A 10 10.31 14.78 5.85
CA VAL A 10 8.92 14.29 5.75
C VAL A 10 8.48 13.51 6.99
N LEU A 11 9.37 12.71 7.58
CA LEU A 11 9.11 12.01 8.84
C LEU A 11 8.78 12.98 9.98
N GLY A 12 9.33 14.20 9.95
CA GLY A 12 9.03 15.26 10.91
C GLY A 12 7.54 15.62 11.03
N TYR A 13 6.71 15.34 10.02
CA TYR A 13 5.26 15.55 10.10
C TYR A 13 4.53 14.42 10.83
N ALA A 14 5.01 13.18 10.72
CA ALA A 14 4.42 12.02 11.40
C ALA A 14 4.95 11.86 12.83
N LEU A 15 6.18 12.34 13.10
CA LEU A 15 6.86 12.13 14.37
C LEU A 15 6.08 12.63 15.60
N PRO A 16 5.44 13.83 15.61
CA PRO A 16 4.65 14.27 16.75
C PRO A 16 3.49 13.31 17.07
N HIS A 17 2.81 12.79 16.04
CA HIS A 17 1.72 11.81 16.20
C HIS A 17 2.24 10.49 16.78
N ILE A 18 3.37 10.00 16.26
CA ILE A 18 4.03 8.78 16.75
C ILE A 18 4.40 8.94 18.24
N GLN A 19 5.07 10.04 18.60
CA GLN A 19 5.50 10.31 19.97
C GLN A 19 4.33 10.44 20.94
N GLN A 20 3.25 11.12 20.52
CA GLN A 20 2.05 11.25 21.33
C GLN A 20 1.38 9.89 21.57
N HIS A 21 1.30 9.04 20.54
CA HIS A 21 0.77 7.68 20.66
C HIS A 21 1.60 6.82 21.61
N VAL A 22 2.92 6.77 21.41
CA VAL A 22 3.84 5.99 22.25
C VAL A 22 3.80 6.46 23.70
N HIS A 23 3.73 7.77 23.93
CA HIS A 23 3.60 8.34 25.27
C HIS A 23 2.30 7.89 25.96
N ARG A 24 1.18 7.96 25.24
CA ARG A 24 -0.13 7.52 25.76
C ARG A 24 -0.16 6.03 26.09
N GLN A 25 0.34 5.18 25.18
CA GLN A 25 0.44 3.73 25.37
C GLN A 25 1.28 3.35 26.59
N ARG A 26 2.30 4.15 26.92
CA ARG A 26 3.11 3.94 28.13
C ARG A 26 2.38 4.30 29.42
N GLN A 27 1.45 5.25 29.40
CA GLN A 27 0.69 5.69 30.57
C GLN A 27 -0.54 4.80 30.86
N GLU A 28 -1.24 4.33 29.82
CA GLU A 28 -2.56 3.71 30.00
C GLU A 28 -2.54 2.27 30.56
N GLN A 29 -1.37 1.64 30.75
CA GLN A 29 -1.18 0.25 31.25
C GLN A 29 -2.07 -0.82 30.57
N ARG A 30 -2.61 -0.51 29.40
CA ARG A 30 -3.48 -1.39 28.58
C ARG A 30 -2.66 -2.19 27.58
N ARG A 31 -3.34 -3.05 26.81
CA ARG A 31 -2.76 -3.73 25.65
C ARG A 31 -2.11 -2.69 24.74
N ARG A 32 -0.80 -2.81 24.55
CA ARG A 32 -0.03 -1.91 23.68
C ARG A 32 -0.30 -2.29 22.23
N THR A 33 -0.68 -1.30 21.43
CA THR A 33 -0.78 -1.44 19.98
C THR A 33 0.26 -0.54 19.31
N PRO A 34 0.93 -1.00 18.25
CA PRO A 34 1.87 -0.16 17.52
C PRO A 34 1.13 1.01 16.86
N PHE A 35 1.83 2.12 16.66
CA PHE A 35 1.38 3.18 15.77
C PHE A 35 1.47 2.70 14.32
N VAL A 36 0.38 2.78 13.56
CA VAL A 36 0.38 2.35 12.15
C VAL A 36 0.69 3.55 11.25
N LEU A 37 1.95 3.62 10.81
CA LEU A 37 2.41 4.55 9.78
C LEU A 37 2.19 3.92 8.41
N ALA A 38 1.11 4.30 7.75
CA ALA A 38 0.80 3.86 6.39
C ALA A 38 1.63 4.63 5.36
N LEU A 39 2.31 3.92 4.47
CA LEU A 39 2.95 4.49 3.28
C LEU A 39 2.20 4.01 2.03
N THR A 40 1.36 4.88 1.48
CA THR A 40 0.69 4.62 0.21
C THR A 40 1.42 5.29 -0.94
N GLY A 41 1.52 4.64 -2.08
CA GLY A 41 2.25 5.21 -3.20
C GLY A 41 2.09 4.46 -4.51
N LEU A 42 2.07 5.23 -5.59
CA LEU A 42 1.91 4.71 -6.94
C LEU A 42 3.02 3.70 -7.32
N GLN A 43 2.77 2.85 -8.33
CA GLN A 43 3.78 1.91 -8.80
C GLN A 43 5.07 2.64 -9.24
N GLY A 44 6.22 2.18 -8.76
CA GLY A 44 7.51 2.78 -9.07
C GLY A 44 7.86 4.09 -8.36
N SER A 45 7.00 4.64 -7.48
CA SER A 45 7.25 5.90 -6.75
C SER A 45 8.44 5.85 -5.79
N GLY A 46 8.92 4.64 -5.45
CA GLY A 46 10.05 4.43 -4.56
C GLY A 46 9.66 3.99 -3.14
N LYS A 47 8.43 3.50 -2.92
CA LYS A 47 7.93 3.02 -1.61
C LYS A 47 8.97 2.21 -0.81
N THR A 48 9.57 1.18 -1.40
CA THR A 48 10.59 0.38 -0.70
C THR A 48 11.77 1.22 -0.21
N THR A 49 12.24 2.19 -0.99
CA THR A 49 13.31 3.13 -0.57
C THR A 49 12.85 3.99 0.60
N TRP A 50 11.63 4.51 0.55
CA TRP A 50 11.03 5.27 1.65
C TRP A 50 10.87 4.42 2.90
N THR A 51 10.25 3.24 2.80
CA THR A 51 10.03 2.33 3.92
C THR A 51 11.33 1.94 4.60
N THR A 52 12.36 1.52 3.83
CA THR A 52 13.67 1.16 4.39
C THR A 52 14.27 2.33 5.17
N GLU A 53 14.23 3.54 4.62
CA GLU A 53 14.81 4.71 5.28
C GLU A 53 13.98 5.17 6.49
N LEU A 54 12.64 5.11 6.42
CA LEU A 54 11.75 5.42 7.55
C LEU A 54 12.00 4.48 8.73
N VAL A 55 12.07 3.16 8.47
CA VAL A 55 12.38 2.15 9.49
C VAL A 55 13.75 2.41 10.09
N ARG A 56 14.77 2.70 9.26
CA ARG A 56 16.12 3.03 9.72
C ARG A 56 16.13 4.25 10.62
N LEU A 57 15.54 5.37 10.17
CA LEU A 57 15.49 6.62 10.96
C LEU A 57 14.76 6.42 12.28
N LEU A 58 13.60 5.76 12.27
CA LEU A 58 12.81 5.52 13.48
C LEU A 58 13.55 4.65 14.51
N ASN A 59 14.24 3.59 14.07
CA ASN A 59 15.06 2.77 14.96
C ASN A 59 16.33 3.51 15.42
N ASP A 60 17.16 3.99 14.48
CA ASP A 60 18.52 4.48 14.78
C ASP A 60 18.54 5.87 15.43
N LYS A 61 17.69 6.79 14.95
CA LYS A 61 17.70 8.19 15.38
C LYS A 61 16.71 8.45 16.51
N TYR A 62 15.54 7.81 16.47
CA TYR A 62 14.46 8.05 17.41
C TYR A 62 14.29 6.96 18.47
N ASN A 63 15.04 5.85 18.39
CA ASN A 63 14.96 4.72 19.31
C ASN A 63 13.54 4.17 19.47
N LEU A 64 12.78 4.14 18.36
CA LEU A 64 11.44 3.60 18.28
C LEU A 64 11.51 2.23 17.61
N ARG A 65 11.09 1.18 18.31
CA ARG A 65 11.14 -0.18 17.78
C ARG A 65 10.17 -0.32 16.62
N THR A 66 10.72 -0.29 15.41
CA THR A 66 9.94 -0.16 14.18
C THR A 66 10.18 -1.35 13.27
N ILE A 67 9.09 -1.93 12.75
CA ILE A 67 9.11 -2.99 11.73
C ILE A 67 8.34 -2.50 10.50
N ASN A 68 8.51 -3.18 9.35
CA ASN A 68 7.67 -2.97 8.18
C ASN A 68 6.96 -4.24 7.74
N VAL A 69 5.84 -4.06 7.06
CA VAL A 69 5.20 -5.10 6.26
C VAL A 69 4.67 -4.48 4.96
N SER A 70 4.83 -5.18 3.85
CA SER A 70 4.21 -4.78 2.58
C SER A 70 2.82 -5.40 2.47
N LEU A 71 1.89 -4.70 1.82
CA LEU A 71 0.63 -5.29 1.37
C LEU A 71 0.90 -6.54 0.50
N ASP A 72 1.98 -6.49 -0.29
CA ASP A 72 2.39 -7.60 -1.16
C ASP A 72 2.84 -8.84 -0.36
N ASP A 73 3.24 -8.71 0.91
CA ASP A 73 3.59 -9.86 1.76
C ASP A 73 2.34 -10.67 2.16
N PHE A 74 1.16 -10.08 2.00
CA PHE A 74 -0.13 -10.73 2.25
C PHE A 74 -0.76 -11.31 0.98
N TYR A 75 -0.07 -11.44 -0.15
CA TYR A 75 -0.66 -12.17 -1.28
C TYR A 75 -1.12 -13.57 -0.85
N LEU A 76 -2.19 -14.03 -1.50
CA LEU A 76 -2.59 -15.44 -1.41
C LEU A 76 -1.42 -16.33 -1.84
N PRO A 77 -1.28 -17.54 -1.27
CA PRO A 77 -0.36 -18.55 -1.81
C PRO A 77 -0.70 -18.85 -3.27
N HIS A 78 0.23 -19.46 -4.01
CA HIS A 78 0.11 -19.69 -5.45
C HIS A 78 -1.19 -20.39 -5.82
N ASP A 79 -1.58 -21.42 -5.08
CA ASP A 79 -2.84 -22.15 -5.29
C ASP A 79 -4.08 -21.26 -5.08
N GLY A 80 -4.04 -20.37 -4.09
CA GLY A 80 -5.07 -19.35 -3.88
C GLY A 80 -5.14 -18.34 -5.02
N LEU A 81 -3.98 -17.90 -5.56
CA LEU A 81 -3.95 -17.03 -6.74
C LEU A 81 -4.47 -17.75 -7.99
N VAL A 82 -4.16 -19.04 -8.19
CA VAL A 82 -4.73 -19.87 -9.26
C VAL A 82 -6.26 -19.88 -9.17
N ARG A 83 -6.82 -20.18 -7.99
CA ARG A 83 -8.28 -20.19 -7.78
C ARG A 83 -8.92 -18.84 -8.10
N VAL A 84 -8.33 -17.73 -7.64
CA VAL A 84 -8.83 -16.39 -7.95
C VAL A 84 -8.91 -16.17 -9.46
N ARG A 85 -7.90 -16.60 -10.23
CA ARG A 85 -7.91 -16.46 -11.70
C ARG A 85 -8.98 -17.31 -12.36
N GLU A 86 -9.11 -18.57 -11.94
CA GLU A 86 -10.08 -19.53 -12.48
C GLU A 86 -11.52 -19.10 -12.20
N ASP A 87 -11.81 -18.70 -10.97
CA ASP A 87 -13.14 -18.24 -10.54
C ASP A 87 -13.55 -16.90 -11.18
N ASN A 88 -12.58 -16.16 -11.73
CA ASN A 88 -12.77 -14.83 -12.30
C ASN A 88 -12.23 -14.71 -13.73
N ALA A 89 -12.36 -15.76 -14.55
CA ALA A 89 -11.80 -15.82 -15.91
C ALA A 89 -12.14 -14.60 -16.80
N ASP A 90 -13.34 -14.02 -16.64
CA ASP A 90 -13.78 -12.85 -17.41
C ASP A 90 -13.28 -11.50 -16.85
N ASN A 91 -12.72 -11.49 -15.62
CA ASN A 91 -12.18 -10.30 -14.99
C ASN A 91 -10.66 -10.22 -15.16
N LYS A 92 -10.22 -9.52 -16.22
CA LYS A 92 -8.79 -9.30 -16.51
C LYS A 92 -7.99 -8.67 -15.37
N LEU A 93 -8.63 -7.93 -14.46
CA LEU A 93 -7.95 -7.29 -13.31
C LEU A 93 -7.54 -8.29 -12.24
N LEU A 94 -8.15 -9.49 -12.20
CA LEU A 94 -7.86 -10.55 -11.25
C LEU A 94 -7.00 -11.67 -11.85
N GLN A 95 -6.54 -11.52 -13.10
CA GLN A 95 -5.71 -12.51 -13.78
C GLN A 95 -4.24 -12.51 -13.34
N MET A 96 -3.82 -11.49 -12.58
CA MET A 96 -2.50 -11.40 -11.98
C MET A 96 -2.64 -10.92 -10.53
N ARG A 97 -1.67 -11.27 -9.68
CA ARG A 97 -1.58 -10.72 -8.33
C ARG A 97 -1.46 -9.18 -8.39
N GLY A 98 -2.17 -8.47 -7.52
CA GLY A 98 -2.01 -7.03 -7.37
C GLY A 98 -3.25 -6.33 -6.86
N GLN A 99 -4.37 -6.57 -7.55
CA GLN A 99 -5.64 -5.89 -7.27
C GLN A 99 -6.28 -6.39 -5.96
N PRO A 100 -7.10 -5.57 -5.29
CA PRO A 100 -7.96 -6.05 -4.21
C PRO A 100 -8.72 -7.32 -4.62
N GLY A 101 -8.63 -8.37 -3.79
CA GLY A 101 -9.08 -9.73 -4.09
C GLY A 101 -7.94 -10.74 -4.20
N THR A 102 -6.69 -10.30 -4.37
CA THR A 102 -5.54 -11.22 -4.50
C THR A 102 -4.72 -11.40 -3.21
N HIS A 103 -5.12 -10.77 -2.10
CA HIS A 103 -4.44 -10.87 -0.81
C HIS A 103 -5.24 -11.72 0.18
N ASP A 104 -4.54 -12.44 1.03
CA ASP A 104 -5.06 -13.19 2.16
C ASP A 104 -5.41 -12.23 3.31
N THR A 105 -6.66 -11.80 3.34
CA THR A 105 -7.16 -10.85 4.33
C THR A 105 -7.23 -11.42 5.74
N VAL A 106 -7.34 -12.74 5.85
CA VAL A 106 -7.30 -13.45 7.14
C VAL A 106 -5.89 -13.36 7.71
N LEU A 107 -4.86 -13.69 6.91
CA LEU A 107 -3.47 -13.56 7.33
C LEU A 107 -3.12 -12.11 7.71
N ALA A 108 -3.56 -11.14 6.92
CA ALA A 108 -3.32 -9.72 7.22
C ALA A 108 -3.88 -9.33 8.60
N ARG A 109 -5.12 -9.75 8.89
CA ARG A 109 -5.76 -9.49 10.18
C ARG A 109 -5.06 -10.22 11.32
N GLU A 110 -4.76 -11.51 11.16
CA GLU A 110 -4.04 -12.30 12.17
C GLU A 110 -2.69 -11.69 12.52
N PHE A 111 -1.95 -11.21 11.51
CA PHE A 111 -0.69 -10.51 11.72
C PHE A 111 -0.88 -9.25 12.56
N LEU A 112 -1.82 -8.36 12.20
CA LEU A 112 -2.06 -7.13 12.96
C LEU A 112 -2.53 -7.40 14.39
N ASP A 113 -3.42 -8.38 14.56
CA ASP A 113 -3.89 -8.80 15.88
C ASP A 113 -2.72 -9.31 16.74
N SER A 114 -1.75 -10.02 16.14
CA SER A 114 -0.54 -10.50 16.84
C SER A 114 0.32 -9.37 17.42
N LEU A 115 0.33 -8.19 16.80
CA LEU A 115 1.10 -7.03 17.27
C LEU A 115 0.56 -6.43 18.57
N SER A 116 -0.69 -6.74 18.91
CA SER A 116 -1.40 -6.19 20.07
C SER A 116 -1.48 -7.17 21.25
N GLN A 117 -0.91 -8.38 21.10
CA GLN A 117 -1.01 -9.41 22.13
C GLN A 117 0.01 -9.19 23.24
N PRO A 118 -0.38 -9.36 24.52
CA PRO A 118 0.58 -9.40 25.61
C PRO A 118 1.51 -10.60 25.41
N ALA A 119 2.78 -10.47 25.81
CA ALA A 119 3.66 -11.62 25.81
C ALA A 119 3.09 -12.71 26.72
N ASP A 120 3.27 -13.97 26.33
CA ASP A 120 2.79 -15.14 27.07
C ASP A 120 3.33 -15.16 28.52
N ASN A 121 2.75 -16.02 29.36
CA ASN A 121 3.09 -16.13 30.79
C ASN A 121 4.59 -16.34 31.09
N ASP A 122 5.37 -16.83 30.11
CA ASP A 122 6.84 -16.98 30.19
C ASP A 122 7.63 -15.70 29.82
N GLY A 123 6.95 -14.58 29.58
CA GLY A 123 7.54 -13.24 29.43
C GLY A 123 8.24 -12.98 28.09
N ARG A 124 8.15 -13.89 27.12
CA ARG A 124 8.70 -13.76 25.77
C ARG A 124 7.68 -14.23 24.74
N SER A 125 7.43 -13.41 23.73
CA SER A 125 6.63 -13.77 22.56
C SER A 125 7.37 -13.33 21.30
N GLU A 126 6.93 -13.79 20.14
CA GLU A 126 7.51 -13.43 18.85
C GLU A 126 6.42 -12.94 17.90
N VAL A 127 6.76 -11.92 17.13
CA VAL A 127 6.00 -11.51 15.95
C VAL A 127 6.67 -12.16 14.76
N LEU A 128 5.89 -12.86 13.94
CA LEU A 128 6.33 -13.41 12.67
C LEU A 128 5.82 -12.49 11.56
N ILE A 129 6.73 -11.94 10.76
CA ILE A 129 6.38 -11.04 9.66
C ILE A 129 6.19 -11.87 8.39
N PRO A 130 4.98 -11.90 7.78
CA PRO A 130 4.74 -12.60 6.54
C PRO A 130 5.66 -12.14 5.42
N ALA A 131 5.92 -13.03 4.47
CA ALA A 131 6.74 -12.72 3.32
C ALA A 131 6.21 -13.45 2.07
N PHE A 132 6.37 -12.81 0.91
CA PHE A 132 5.97 -13.36 -0.38
C PHE A 132 7.12 -13.29 -1.39
N ASP A 133 7.45 -14.42 -2.02
CA ASP A 133 8.49 -14.52 -3.04
C ASP A 133 7.87 -14.44 -4.44
N LYS A 134 7.97 -13.25 -5.03
CA LYS A 134 7.48 -12.94 -6.39
C LYS A 134 8.20 -13.71 -7.50
N SER A 135 9.31 -14.39 -7.22
CA SER A 135 10.10 -15.11 -8.23
C SER A 135 9.70 -16.57 -8.41
N GLN A 136 8.96 -17.16 -7.45
CA GLN A 136 8.43 -18.51 -7.54
C GLN A 136 7.44 -18.65 -8.72
N PHE A 137 7.18 -19.88 -9.16
CA PHE A 137 6.22 -20.21 -10.23
C PHE A 137 6.36 -19.31 -11.46
N HIS A 138 7.57 -19.23 -12.03
CA HIS A 138 7.86 -18.42 -13.22
C HIS A 138 7.50 -16.93 -13.09
N GLY A 139 7.54 -16.38 -11.87
CA GLY A 139 7.22 -14.99 -11.60
C GLY A 139 5.77 -14.74 -11.21
N GLU A 140 4.93 -15.77 -11.12
CA GLU A 140 3.59 -15.67 -10.53
C GLU A 140 3.64 -15.47 -9.01
N GLY A 141 4.68 -16.03 -8.38
CA GLY A 141 5.02 -15.88 -6.98
C GLY A 141 4.29 -16.87 -6.05
N ASP A 142 4.84 -17.02 -4.84
CA ASP A 142 4.23 -17.82 -3.77
C ASP A 142 4.62 -17.29 -2.39
N ARG A 143 3.83 -17.67 -1.39
CA ARG A 143 4.09 -17.36 0.01
C ARG A 143 5.37 -18.05 0.45
N VAL A 144 6.23 -17.29 1.14
CA VAL A 144 7.42 -17.87 1.78
C VAL A 144 6.94 -18.81 2.90
N PRO A 145 7.53 -20.01 3.07
CA PRO A 145 7.18 -20.91 4.18
C PRO A 145 7.31 -20.20 5.54
N ARG A 146 6.36 -20.44 6.45
CA ARG A 146 6.22 -19.71 7.72
C ARG A 146 7.46 -19.81 8.61
N GLU A 147 8.18 -20.92 8.54
CA GLU A 147 9.44 -21.16 9.25
C GLU A 147 10.56 -20.18 8.86
N ASN A 148 10.48 -19.62 7.64
CA ASN A 148 11.46 -18.68 7.08
C ASN A 148 11.01 -17.22 7.20
N TRP A 149 9.88 -16.95 7.88
CA TRP A 149 9.43 -15.59 8.17
C TRP A 149 10.37 -14.92 9.16
N GLU A 150 10.52 -13.60 9.03
CA GLU A 150 11.31 -12.82 9.97
C GLU A 150 10.69 -12.91 11.37
N ARG A 151 11.54 -13.17 12.37
CA ARG A 151 11.18 -13.30 13.78
C ARG A 151 11.60 -12.07 14.55
N VAL A 152 10.64 -11.41 15.18
CA VAL A 152 10.88 -10.24 16.02
C VAL A 152 10.48 -10.55 17.46
N HIS A 153 11.46 -10.70 18.35
CA HIS A 153 11.22 -11.06 19.75
C HIS A 153 10.64 -9.91 20.58
N VAL A 154 9.42 -10.03 21.06
CA VAL A 154 8.75 -9.03 21.90
C VAL A 154 8.64 -9.49 23.36
N SER A 155 8.46 -8.54 24.27
CA SER A 155 8.27 -8.79 25.70
C SER A 155 7.24 -7.82 26.28
N PRO A 156 6.73 -8.03 27.51
CA PRO A 156 5.77 -7.11 28.13
C PRO A 156 6.28 -5.66 28.20
N THR A 157 7.59 -5.48 28.32
CA THR A 157 8.23 -4.15 28.43
C THR A 157 8.75 -3.61 27.11
N ALA A 158 8.91 -4.45 26.07
CA ALA A 158 9.48 -4.10 24.78
C ALA A 158 8.70 -4.74 23.61
N GLY A 159 7.56 -4.15 23.27
CA GLY A 159 6.76 -4.45 22.08
C GLY A 159 7.17 -3.58 20.88
N ILE A 160 6.43 -3.70 19.77
CA ILE A 160 6.60 -2.84 18.59
C ILE A 160 5.99 -1.46 18.86
N ASP A 161 6.76 -0.40 18.67
CA ASP A 161 6.28 0.99 18.82
C ASP A 161 5.58 1.47 17.54
N VAL A 162 6.14 1.14 16.37
CA VAL A 162 5.66 1.58 15.06
C VAL A 162 5.64 0.43 14.05
N LEU A 163 4.52 0.29 13.35
CA LEU A 163 4.40 -0.54 12.15
C LEU A 163 4.40 0.38 10.92
N VAL A 164 5.37 0.22 10.03
CA VAL A 164 5.30 0.81 8.68
C VAL A 164 4.57 -0.16 7.76
N LEU A 165 3.31 0.15 7.44
CA LEU A 165 2.49 -0.63 6.51
C LEU A 165 2.53 0.05 5.14
N GLU A 166 3.19 -0.57 4.16
CA GLU A 166 3.31 0.02 2.82
C GLU A 166 2.50 -0.74 1.77
N GLY A 167 1.96 -0.03 0.78
CA GLY A 167 1.32 -0.67 -0.36
C GLY A 167 0.76 0.33 -1.35
N TRP A 168 0.47 -0.13 -2.58
CA TRP A 168 0.08 0.76 -3.66
C TRP A 168 -1.37 1.26 -3.59
N CYS A 169 -2.24 0.52 -2.89
CA CYS A 169 -3.65 0.86 -2.67
C CYS A 169 -3.99 1.03 -1.18
N VAL A 170 -2.99 1.16 -0.29
CA VAL A 170 -3.23 1.46 1.12
C VAL A 170 -3.92 2.82 1.22
N GLY A 171 -4.98 2.92 2.02
CA GLY A 171 -5.77 4.14 2.15
C GLY A 171 -6.77 4.40 1.02
N PHE A 172 -6.80 3.59 -0.05
CA PHE A 172 -7.89 3.68 -1.03
C PHE A 172 -9.23 3.41 -0.34
N GLN A 173 -10.25 4.19 -0.67
CA GLN A 173 -11.58 4.04 -0.07
C GLN A 173 -12.55 3.50 -1.13
N PRO A 174 -13.39 2.50 -0.79
CA PRO A 174 -14.43 2.03 -1.69
C PRO A 174 -15.40 3.17 -2.02
N LEU A 175 -15.98 3.10 -3.21
CA LEU A 175 -16.98 4.06 -3.69
C LEU A 175 -18.36 3.41 -3.74
N ASP A 176 -19.40 4.23 -3.66
CA ASP A 176 -20.76 3.77 -3.96
C ASP A 176 -20.86 3.28 -5.41
N GLU A 177 -21.64 2.22 -5.64
CA GLU A 177 -21.79 1.61 -6.97
C GLU A 177 -22.25 2.61 -8.03
N THR A 178 -23.13 3.53 -7.66
CA THR A 178 -23.63 4.60 -8.55
C THR A 178 -22.52 5.55 -9.00
N THR A 179 -21.54 5.81 -8.13
CA THR A 179 -20.37 6.64 -8.46
C THR A 179 -19.45 5.91 -9.44
N ILE A 180 -19.22 4.61 -9.23
CA ILE A 180 -18.41 3.78 -10.14
C ILE A 180 -19.07 3.70 -11.51
N GLU A 181 -20.38 3.40 -11.54
CA GLU A 181 -21.15 3.32 -12.78
C GLU A 181 -21.10 4.64 -13.55
N ARG A 182 -21.28 5.78 -12.85
CA ARG A 182 -21.17 7.10 -13.47
C ARG A 182 -19.78 7.34 -14.06
N LYS A 183 -18.70 7.15 -13.29
CA LYS A 183 -17.31 7.31 -13.77
C LYS A 183 -17.03 6.40 -14.97
N TRP A 184 -17.50 5.16 -14.94
CA TRP A 184 -17.32 4.19 -16.02
C TRP A 184 -18.08 4.59 -17.30
N ARG A 185 -19.34 5.04 -17.18
CA ARG A 185 -20.13 5.55 -18.31
C ARG A 185 -19.46 6.78 -18.94
N GLU A 186 -19.02 7.73 -18.12
CA GLU A 186 -18.27 8.92 -18.57
C GLU A 186 -16.99 8.52 -19.33
N ALA A 187 -16.22 7.55 -18.81
CA ALA A 187 -15.00 7.05 -19.46
C ALA A 187 -15.28 6.36 -20.81
N ARG A 188 -16.45 5.71 -20.96
CA ARG A 188 -16.88 5.10 -22.23
C ARG A 188 -17.41 6.11 -23.25
N GLN A 189 -18.07 7.18 -22.81
CA GLN A 189 -18.63 8.21 -23.68
C GLN A 189 -17.57 9.20 -24.18
N ASN A 190 -16.59 9.54 -23.34
CA ASN A 190 -15.51 10.48 -23.67
C ASN A 190 -14.41 9.86 -24.55
N GLN A 191 -14.77 9.02 -25.52
CA GLN A 191 -13.87 8.60 -26.60
C GLN A 191 -13.58 9.79 -27.52
N SER A 192 -12.77 10.74 -27.05
CA SER A 192 -12.20 11.75 -27.95
C SER A 192 -11.33 11.03 -28.98
N ALA A 193 -11.59 11.31 -30.26
CA ALA A 193 -10.97 10.69 -31.44
C ALA A 193 -9.44 10.90 -31.59
N GLY A 194 -8.72 11.24 -30.52
CA GLY A 194 -7.27 11.42 -30.46
C GLY A 194 -6.57 10.65 -29.33
N ASP A 195 -7.29 9.90 -28.50
CA ASP A 195 -6.74 9.20 -27.32
C ASP A 195 -6.33 7.74 -27.60
N GLU A 196 -6.48 7.27 -28.85
CA GLU A 196 -6.22 5.86 -29.23
C GLU A 196 -4.73 5.48 -29.24
N ASN A 197 -3.79 6.42 -29.04
CA ASN A 197 -2.38 6.10 -29.27
C ASN A 197 -1.35 6.76 -28.33
N THR A 198 -1.71 7.07 -27.09
CA THR A 198 -0.68 7.33 -26.07
C THR A 198 -0.31 6.01 -25.38
N ARG A 199 0.91 5.51 -25.67
CA ARG A 199 1.52 4.33 -25.03
C ARG A 199 1.41 4.35 -23.48
N LEU A 200 1.28 5.55 -22.90
CA LEU A 200 1.20 5.84 -21.46
C LEU A 200 -0.21 6.32 -21.02
N SER A 201 -1.27 5.88 -21.69
CA SER A 201 -2.64 6.31 -21.36
C SER A 201 -3.00 6.00 -19.90
N THR A 202 -3.52 6.98 -19.20
CA THR A 202 -4.03 6.84 -17.82
C THR A 202 -5.56 6.71 -17.77
N ARG A 203 -6.20 6.50 -18.94
CA ARG A 203 -7.65 6.41 -19.12
C ARG A 203 -8.05 5.02 -19.59
N THR A 204 -7.92 4.08 -18.67
CA THR A 204 -8.04 2.63 -18.87
C THR A 204 -9.28 2.04 -18.20
N LEU A 205 -10.00 2.83 -17.38
CA LEU A 205 -11.25 2.40 -16.73
C LEU A 205 -12.24 1.79 -17.73
N ARG A 206 -12.31 2.38 -18.93
CA ARG A 206 -13.17 1.96 -20.05
C ARG A 206 -12.78 0.61 -20.68
N ASP A 207 -11.56 0.13 -20.46
CA ASP A 207 -11.00 -1.08 -21.07
C ASP A 207 -11.48 -2.36 -20.36
N HIS A 208 -12.16 -2.21 -19.22
CA HIS A 208 -12.70 -3.29 -18.41
C HIS A 208 -14.22 -3.13 -18.24
N PRO A 209 -14.99 -4.23 -18.14
CA PRO A 209 -16.43 -4.16 -17.93
C PRO A 209 -16.75 -3.60 -16.54
N LEU A 210 -17.93 -2.99 -16.38
CA LEU A 210 -18.38 -2.41 -15.12
C LEU A 210 -18.33 -3.43 -13.97
N SER A 211 -18.73 -4.69 -14.23
CA SER A 211 -18.71 -5.78 -13.26
C SER A 211 -17.32 -6.04 -12.67
N SER A 212 -16.25 -5.89 -13.46
CA SER A 212 -14.88 -6.01 -12.94
C SER A 212 -14.58 -4.96 -11.89
N HIS A 213 -14.97 -3.70 -12.13
CA HIS A 213 -14.73 -2.59 -11.19
C HIS A 213 -15.57 -2.72 -9.92
N LEU A 214 -16.82 -3.16 -10.04
CA LEU A 214 -17.68 -3.44 -8.89
C LEU A 214 -17.08 -4.55 -8.01
N GLN A 215 -16.57 -5.63 -8.61
CA GLN A 215 -15.90 -6.71 -7.87
C GLN A 215 -14.64 -6.22 -7.14
N ILE A 216 -13.77 -5.45 -7.82
CA ILE A 216 -12.58 -4.87 -7.19
C ILE A 216 -12.96 -3.93 -6.04
N ASN A 217 -14.02 -3.14 -6.20
CA ASN A 217 -14.51 -2.24 -5.16
C ASN A 217 -15.02 -2.99 -3.92
N GLU A 218 -15.75 -4.10 -4.10
CA GLU A 218 -16.22 -4.92 -2.97
C GLU A 218 -15.04 -5.61 -2.26
N ASN A 219 -14.05 -6.06 -3.01
CA ASN A 219 -12.81 -6.59 -2.43
C ASN A 219 -12.05 -5.50 -1.65
N LEU A 220 -11.99 -4.28 -2.17
CA LEU A 220 -11.38 -3.13 -1.48
C LEU A 220 -12.14 -2.78 -0.20
N LYS A 221 -13.46 -2.82 -0.22
CA LYS A 221 -14.29 -2.62 0.97
C LYS A 221 -13.93 -3.64 2.06
N THR A 222 -13.78 -4.91 1.69
CA THR A 222 -13.31 -5.96 2.60
C THR A 222 -11.94 -5.63 3.21
N TYR A 223 -11.01 -5.09 2.42
CA TYR A 223 -9.70 -4.67 2.95
C TYR A 223 -9.84 -3.51 3.93
N CYS A 224 -10.66 -2.51 3.61
CA CYS A 224 -10.89 -1.36 4.48
C CYS A 224 -11.52 -1.76 5.81
N ASP A 225 -12.52 -2.64 5.78
CA ASP A 225 -13.19 -3.11 6.99
C ASP A 225 -12.22 -3.89 7.91
N LEU A 226 -11.32 -4.68 7.31
CA LEU A 226 -10.46 -5.59 8.06
C LEU A 226 -9.13 -4.97 8.52
N PHE A 227 -8.43 -4.20 7.67
CA PHE A 227 -7.06 -3.76 8.01
C PHE A 227 -6.52 -2.50 7.31
N LEU A 228 -7.12 -2.02 6.22
CA LEU A 228 -6.61 -0.85 5.47
C LEU A 228 -7.44 0.42 5.59
N GLY A 229 -8.59 0.35 6.27
CA GLY A 229 -9.50 1.47 6.41
C GLY A 229 -8.98 2.53 7.37
N PRO A 230 -9.56 3.75 7.35
CA PRO A 230 -9.08 4.88 8.16
C PRO A 230 -9.04 4.61 9.67
N ARG A 231 -9.82 3.66 10.17
CA ARG A 231 -9.80 3.27 11.59
C ARG A 231 -8.55 2.47 11.99
N HIS A 232 -7.93 1.78 11.04
CA HIS A 232 -6.78 0.90 11.26
C HIS A 232 -5.43 1.62 11.06
N LEU A 233 -5.44 2.84 10.50
CA LEU A 233 -4.24 3.61 10.17
C LEU A 233 -4.14 4.83 11.07
N ASP A 234 -2.95 5.20 11.54
CA ASP A 234 -2.77 6.37 12.41
C ASP A 234 -2.22 7.58 11.66
N PHE A 235 -1.27 7.34 10.75
CA PHE A 235 -0.77 8.39 9.86
C PHE A 235 -0.58 7.86 8.45
N VAL A 236 -0.97 8.64 7.44
CA VAL A 236 -0.80 8.28 6.03
C VAL A 236 0.21 9.22 5.37
N LEU A 237 1.34 8.64 4.94
CA LEU A 237 2.26 9.23 3.99
C LEU A 237 1.85 8.78 2.58
N HIS A 238 1.34 9.72 1.78
CA HIS A 238 0.88 9.49 0.42
C HIS A 238 1.92 9.99 -0.60
N LEU A 239 2.65 9.07 -1.22
CA LEU A 239 3.56 9.35 -2.33
C LEU A 239 2.78 9.45 -3.65
N ASP A 240 2.42 10.67 -4.02
CA ASP A 240 1.70 11.00 -5.24
C ASP A 240 2.64 11.63 -6.28
N THR A 241 2.08 12.07 -7.41
CA THR A 241 2.81 12.68 -8.50
C THR A 241 2.08 13.87 -9.11
N ASP A 242 2.85 14.75 -9.74
CA ASP A 242 2.36 15.87 -10.53
C ASP A 242 1.73 15.42 -11.88
N ASP A 243 2.18 14.30 -12.43
CA ASP A 243 1.68 13.68 -13.66
C ASP A 243 1.57 12.16 -13.49
N LEU A 244 0.34 11.62 -13.55
CA LEU A 244 0.08 10.19 -13.38
C LEU A 244 0.79 9.31 -14.43
N ALA A 245 1.16 9.86 -15.59
CA ALA A 245 1.97 9.15 -16.58
C ALA A 245 3.39 8.83 -16.07
N ASN A 246 3.86 9.49 -14.99
CA ASN A 246 5.12 9.16 -14.33
C ASN A 246 5.16 7.72 -13.81
N VAL A 247 4.02 7.11 -13.47
CA VAL A 247 3.96 5.70 -13.03
C VAL A 247 4.55 4.77 -14.07
N TYR A 248 4.23 4.98 -15.35
CA TYR A 248 4.84 4.21 -16.44
C TYR A 248 6.35 4.44 -16.53
N ARG A 249 6.77 5.70 -16.49
CA ARG A 249 8.19 6.10 -16.61
C ARG A 249 9.01 5.48 -15.47
N TRP A 250 8.48 5.55 -14.26
CA TRP A 250 9.10 5.00 -13.07
C TRP A 250 9.20 3.48 -13.11
N ARG A 251 8.14 2.79 -13.58
CA ARG A 251 8.14 1.34 -13.69
C ARG A 251 9.11 0.86 -14.78
N LEU A 252 9.16 1.53 -15.93
CA LEU A 252 10.14 1.24 -16.98
C LEU A 252 11.58 1.37 -16.46
N GLN A 253 11.89 2.47 -15.75
CA GLN A 253 13.21 2.66 -15.14
C GLN A 253 13.56 1.55 -14.14
N GLN A 254 12.60 1.12 -13.32
CA GLN A 254 12.77 0.03 -12.36
C GLN A 254 13.08 -1.29 -13.07
N GLU A 255 12.33 -1.62 -14.12
CA GLU A 255 12.49 -2.86 -14.86
C GLU A 255 13.82 -2.87 -15.66
N HIS A 256 14.20 -1.74 -16.26
CA HIS A 256 15.50 -1.59 -16.91
C HIS A 256 16.68 -1.77 -15.95
N ALA A 257 16.57 -1.25 -14.72
CA ALA A 257 17.59 -1.47 -13.69
C ALA A 257 17.68 -2.95 -13.27
N LEU A 258 16.53 -3.64 -13.19
CA LEU A 258 16.48 -5.08 -12.89
C LEU A 258 17.11 -5.91 -14.02
N HIS A 259 16.80 -5.60 -15.28
CA HIS A 259 17.41 -6.27 -16.44
C HIS A 259 18.92 -6.13 -16.47
N ARG A 260 19.45 -4.93 -16.18
CA ARG A 260 20.90 -4.70 -16.11
C ARG A 260 21.59 -5.53 -15.04
N THR A 261 20.91 -5.82 -13.93
CA THR A 261 21.48 -6.52 -12.77
C THR A 261 21.27 -8.03 -12.81
N LYS A 262 20.10 -8.51 -13.27
CA LYS A 262 19.71 -9.93 -13.21
C LYS A 262 19.45 -10.59 -14.57
N LYS A 263 19.53 -9.85 -15.70
CA LYS A 263 19.18 -10.32 -17.06
C LYS A 263 17.82 -11.03 -17.15
N LYS A 264 16.89 -10.62 -16.29
CA LYS A 264 15.51 -11.11 -16.18
C LYS A 264 14.61 -9.91 -15.92
N GLY A 265 13.38 -9.97 -16.40
CA GLY A 265 12.37 -8.93 -16.22
C GLY A 265 11.40 -8.87 -17.39
N MET A 266 10.41 -8.00 -17.27
CA MET A 266 9.43 -7.70 -18.31
C MET A 266 10.06 -6.88 -19.45
N THR A 267 9.56 -7.07 -20.65
CA THR A 267 9.73 -6.17 -21.80
C THR A 267 9.03 -4.83 -21.55
N ASP A 268 9.35 -3.81 -22.34
CA ASP A 268 8.69 -2.51 -22.22
C ASP A 268 7.17 -2.64 -22.43
N GLU A 269 6.73 -3.45 -23.40
CA GLU A 269 5.32 -3.73 -23.67
C GLU A 269 4.62 -4.41 -22.49
N GLU A 270 5.27 -5.40 -21.86
CA GLU A 270 4.75 -6.06 -20.66
C GLU A 270 4.69 -5.10 -19.47
N VAL A 271 5.67 -4.21 -19.31
CA VAL A 271 5.63 -3.15 -18.29
C VAL A 271 4.42 -2.23 -18.51
N LEU A 272 4.18 -1.81 -19.75
CA LEU A 272 3.03 -0.96 -20.06
C LEU A 272 1.71 -1.67 -19.77
N ALA A 273 1.58 -2.94 -20.17
CA ALA A 273 0.40 -3.76 -19.87
C ALA A 273 0.21 -3.94 -18.35
N PHE A 274 1.30 -4.21 -17.62
CA PHE A 274 1.30 -4.31 -16.17
C PHE A 274 0.77 -3.03 -15.52
N VAL A 275 1.32 -1.86 -15.87
CA VAL A 275 0.89 -0.57 -15.30
C VAL A 275 -0.57 -0.26 -15.65
N LYS A 276 -1.00 -0.56 -16.89
CA LYS A 276 -2.41 -0.43 -17.30
C LYS A 276 -3.36 -1.24 -16.42
N GLY A 277 -2.91 -2.38 -15.88
CA GLY A 277 -3.69 -3.16 -14.92
C GLY A 277 -4.01 -2.43 -13.62
N TYR A 278 -3.23 -1.41 -13.21
CA TYR A 278 -3.44 -0.63 -11.98
C TYR A 278 -4.16 0.70 -12.22
N MET A 279 -4.09 1.22 -13.45
CA MET A 279 -4.66 2.54 -13.79
C MET A 279 -6.16 2.69 -13.51
N PRO A 280 -7.04 1.68 -13.71
CA PRO A 280 -8.45 1.81 -13.37
C PRO A 280 -8.68 2.10 -11.88
N ALA A 281 -7.86 1.51 -11.00
CA ALA A 281 -7.92 1.77 -9.58
C ALA A 281 -7.45 3.21 -9.24
N TYR A 282 -6.44 3.73 -9.94
CA TYR A 282 -6.06 5.14 -9.79
C TYR A 282 -7.16 6.09 -10.26
N GLU A 283 -7.83 5.81 -11.38
CA GLU A 283 -8.96 6.60 -11.90
C GLU A 283 -10.17 6.62 -10.95
N LEU A 284 -10.42 5.50 -10.26
CA LEU A 284 -11.52 5.40 -9.30
C LEU A 284 -11.17 6.05 -7.97
N TYR A 285 -10.08 5.61 -7.33
CA TYR A 285 -9.88 5.76 -5.88
C TYR A 285 -8.83 6.80 -5.47
N LEU A 286 -7.94 7.22 -6.38
CA LEU A 286 -6.82 8.11 -6.02
C LEU A 286 -7.31 9.47 -5.52
N ASP A 287 -8.41 9.97 -6.08
CA ASP A 287 -9.02 11.24 -5.64
C ASP A 287 -9.49 11.19 -4.18
N SER A 288 -9.99 10.04 -3.72
CA SER A 288 -10.39 9.86 -2.31
C SER A 288 -9.19 9.97 -1.37
N VAL A 289 -8.03 9.43 -1.76
CA VAL A 289 -6.79 9.58 -0.99
C VAL A 289 -6.33 11.04 -1.02
N ARG A 290 -6.41 11.70 -2.18
CA ARG A 290 -6.06 13.12 -2.34
C ARG A 290 -6.97 14.06 -1.57
N ALA A 291 -8.22 13.67 -1.31
CA ALA A 291 -9.15 14.45 -0.50
C ALA A 291 -8.89 14.34 1.01
N GLY A 292 -8.17 13.30 1.46
CA GLY A 292 -7.95 13.02 2.87
C GLY A 292 -8.82 11.86 3.34
N ILE A 293 -8.19 10.74 3.74
CA ILE A 293 -8.94 9.50 4.03
C ILE A 293 -9.64 9.51 5.39
N PHE A 294 -9.25 10.43 6.28
CA PHE A 294 -9.80 10.50 7.64
C PHE A 294 -11.04 11.40 7.75
N ASN A 295 -11.43 12.09 6.68
CA ASN A 295 -12.53 13.08 6.70
C ASN A 295 -13.89 12.48 7.10
N SER A 296 -14.06 11.17 6.95
CA SER A 296 -15.30 10.46 7.33
C SER A 296 -15.34 10.01 8.79
N LEU A 297 -14.24 10.16 9.54
CA LEU A 297 -14.19 9.80 10.96
C LEU A 297 -14.80 10.89 11.85
N SER A 298 -15.11 10.58 13.11
CA SER A 298 -15.53 11.59 14.07
C SER A 298 -14.41 12.58 14.39
N ALA A 299 -14.76 13.79 14.88
CA ALA A 299 -13.75 14.79 15.24
C ALA A 299 -12.75 14.29 16.31
N GLU A 300 -13.19 13.45 17.25
CA GLU A 300 -12.31 12.85 18.26
C GLU A 300 -11.31 11.86 17.65
N GLU A 301 -11.76 11.05 16.70
CA GLU A 301 -10.88 10.13 15.97
C GLU A 301 -9.90 10.91 15.10
N GLN A 302 -10.38 11.88 14.30
CA GLN A 302 -9.57 12.70 13.41
C GLN A 302 -8.44 13.43 14.15
N ALA A 303 -8.69 13.94 15.35
CA ALA A 303 -7.71 14.65 16.16
C ALA A 303 -6.45 13.83 16.52
N ARG A 304 -6.50 12.50 16.35
CA ARG A 304 -5.38 11.58 16.60
C ARG A 304 -4.71 11.09 15.32
N LYS A 305 -5.32 11.37 14.16
CA LYS A 305 -4.84 10.93 12.86
C LYS A 305 -4.06 12.04 12.18
N GLY A 306 -3.28 11.68 11.16
CA GLY A 306 -2.59 12.67 10.33
C GLY A 306 -2.36 12.15 8.92
N GLN A 307 -2.37 13.06 7.96
CA GLN A 307 -2.07 12.71 6.57
C GLN A 307 -1.16 13.76 5.95
N LEU A 308 -0.22 13.29 5.14
CA LEU A 308 0.66 14.12 4.34
C LEU A 308 0.75 13.54 2.94
N ARG A 309 0.52 14.37 1.93
CA ARG A 309 0.74 14.03 0.53
C ARG A 309 2.05 14.65 0.07
N VAL A 310 2.94 13.79 -0.41
CA VAL A 310 4.25 14.13 -0.98
C VAL A 310 4.11 14.03 -2.50
N ILE A 311 4.19 15.16 -3.20
CA ILE A 311 4.05 15.20 -4.66
C ILE A 311 5.44 15.07 -5.27
N LEU A 312 5.61 14.05 -6.12
CA LEU A 312 6.87 13.72 -6.77
C LEU A 312 6.84 14.05 -8.27
N ASP A 313 7.94 14.63 -8.76
CA ASP A 313 8.18 14.81 -10.20
C ASP A 313 8.62 13.51 -10.90
N ARG A 314 8.83 13.58 -12.22
CA ARG A 314 9.34 12.49 -13.04
C ARG A 314 10.64 11.85 -12.52
N GLU A 315 11.51 12.61 -11.88
CA GLU A 315 12.79 12.14 -11.32
C GLU A 315 12.66 11.65 -9.86
N ARG A 316 11.43 11.63 -9.32
CA ARG A 316 11.07 11.30 -7.94
C ARG A 316 11.57 12.32 -6.92
N ARG A 317 11.76 13.58 -7.30
CA ARG A 317 12.08 14.66 -6.37
C ARG A 317 10.79 15.21 -5.79
N ILE A 318 10.83 15.62 -4.53
CA ILE A 318 9.68 16.26 -3.88
C ILE A 318 9.51 17.64 -4.49
N VAL A 319 8.37 17.88 -5.13
CA VAL A 319 8.01 19.20 -5.67
C VAL A 319 7.02 19.95 -4.78
N ASP A 320 6.23 19.24 -3.99
CA ASP A 320 5.27 19.86 -3.07
C ASP A 320 4.90 18.91 -1.91
N LEU A 321 4.41 19.50 -0.82
CA LEU A 321 3.91 18.83 0.38
C LEU A 321 2.56 19.40 0.76
N VAL A 322 1.52 18.56 0.74
CA VAL A 322 0.16 18.94 1.16
C VAL A 322 -0.15 18.29 2.50
N VAL A 323 -0.26 19.11 3.54
CA VAL A 323 -0.66 18.70 4.89
C VAL A 323 -2.17 18.77 4.99
N TYR A 324 -2.78 17.72 5.54
CA TYR A 324 -4.21 17.68 5.83
C TYR A 324 -4.40 18.09 7.28
N THR A 325 -5.25 19.09 7.52
CA THR A 325 -5.55 19.65 8.84
C THR A 325 -6.85 19.09 9.40
#